data_AF-A0A924KP79-F1
#
_entry.id   AF-A0A924KP79-F1
#
_cell.length_a   1.000
_cell.length_b   1.000
_cell.length_c   1.000
_cell.angle_alpha   90.00
_cell.angle_beta   90.00
_cell.angle_gamma   90.00
#
_symmetry.space_group_name_H-M   'P 1'
#
loop_
_entity.id
_entity.type
_entity.pdbx_description
1 polymer ?
#
loop_
_entity_poly.entity_id
_entity_poly.type
_entity_poly.pdbx_seq_one_letter_code
_entity_poly.pdbx_strand_id
1 'polypeptide(L)'
;MAVADWVFLGVLVFSLLVGALRGLMFEVISLLSWLAAFVLAQWFAPAVAHWLPISSTNEALRYGMGFLMVFVGTIFAGSLIAFVVKKLVAAVGLSPADRMLGAAFGVARGVVVLLALTVVVGMTPLKSAPWWQESVGAQMAGVVLHGLKPVLPQDFGQYIP
;
A
#
# COMPACT_ATOMS: atom_id res chain seq x y z
N MET A 1 -19.60 -20.90 -5.40
CA MET A 1 -18.52 -19.91 -5.18
C MET A 1 -18.56 -19.55 -3.73
N ALA A 2 -17.43 -19.68 -3.04
CA ALA A 2 -17.35 -19.44 -1.61
C ALA A 2 -17.47 -17.94 -1.31
N VAL A 3 -17.83 -17.57 -0.07
CA VAL A 3 -17.94 -16.17 0.34
C VAL A 3 -16.61 -15.42 0.12
N ALA A 4 -15.47 -16.08 0.31
CA ALA A 4 -14.17 -15.49 0.05
C ALA A 4 -13.95 -15.12 -1.43
N ASP A 5 -14.54 -15.82 -2.40
CA ASP A 5 -14.39 -15.48 -3.82
C ASP A 5 -15.02 -14.10 -4.12
N TRP A 6 -16.15 -13.80 -3.49
CA TRP A 6 -16.79 -12.48 -3.58
C TRP A 6 -15.97 -11.38 -2.91
N VAL A 7 -15.30 -11.69 -1.80
CA VAL A 7 -14.38 -10.75 -1.15
C VAL A 7 -13.18 -10.46 -2.06
N PHE A 8 -12.57 -11.50 -2.64
CA PHE A 8 -11.44 -11.36 -3.55
C PHE A 8 -11.82 -10.53 -4.78
N LEU A 9 -12.94 -10.87 -5.41
CA LEU A 9 -13.47 -10.13 -6.55
C LEU A 9 -13.77 -8.68 -6.16
N GLY A 10 -14.41 -8.45 -5.02
CA GLY A 10 -14.73 -7.12 -4.51
C GLY A 10 -13.48 -6.26 -4.31
N VAL A 11 -12.42 -6.81 -3.71
CA VAL A 11 -11.14 -6.12 -3.52
C VAL A 11 -10.49 -5.79 -4.85
N LEU A 12 -10.47 -6.73 -5.80
CA LEU A 12 -9.87 -6.51 -7.12
C LEU A 12 -10.63 -5.44 -7.91
N VAL A 13 -11.96 -5.53 -7.97
CA VAL A 13 -12.81 -4.56 -8.67
C VAL A 13 -12.69 -3.19 -8.01
N PHE A 14 -12.75 -3.11 -6.69
CA PHE A 14 -12.58 -1.85 -5.97
C PHE A 14 -11.21 -1.24 -6.26
N SER A 15 -10.13 -2.03 -6.17
CA SER A 15 -8.78 -1.54 -6.41
C SER A 15 -8.58 -1.13 -7.88
N LEU A 16 -9.16 -1.86 -8.83
CA LEU A 16 -9.20 -1.50 -10.25
C LEU A 16 -9.90 -0.17 -10.47
N LEU A 17 -11.10 0.02 -9.91
CA LEU A 17 -11.88 1.25 -10.06
C LEU A 17 -11.14 2.43 -9.43
N VAL A 18 -10.60 2.27 -8.22
CA VAL A 18 -9.79 3.31 -7.57
C VAL A 18 -8.59 3.67 -8.44
N GLY A 19 -7.89 2.68 -8.99
CA GLY A 19 -6.76 2.89 -9.90
C GLY A 19 -7.16 3.62 -11.18
N ALA A 20 -8.30 3.24 -11.77
CA ALA A 20 -8.84 3.89 -12.96
C ALA A 20 -9.26 5.35 -12.70
N LEU A 21 -9.78 5.65 -11.51
CA LEU A 21 -10.20 7.01 -11.13
C LEU A 21 -9.01 7.91 -10.76
N ARG A 22 -8.00 7.33 -10.09
CA ARG A 22 -6.81 8.05 -9.65
C ARG A 22 -5.86 8.33 -10.81
N GLY A 23 -5.61 7.32 -11.66
CA GLY A 23 -4.62 7.35 -12.72
C GLY A 23 -3.24 6.86 -12.24
N LEU A 24 -2.45 6.28 -13.15
CA LEU A 24 -1.12 5.72 -12.83
C LEU A 24 -0.19 6.77 -12.24
N MET A 25 -0.10 7.94 -12.85
CA MET A 25 0.84 8.99 -12.41
C MET A 25 0.58 9.43 -10.98
N PHE A 26 -0.71 9.55 -10.61
CA PHE A 26 -1.08 9.86 -9.24
C PHE A 26 -0.67 8.75 -8.27
N GLU A 27 -0.90 7.47 -8.63
CA GLU A 27 -0.52 6.34 -7.78
C GLU A 27 1.00 6.23 -7.59
N VAL A 28 1.79 6.38 -8.66
CA VAL A 28 3.26 6.34 -8.61
C VAL A 28 3.80 7.48 -7.75
N ILE A 29 3.34 8.72 -7.97
CA ILE A 29 3.81 9.86 -7.17
C ILE A 29 3.39 9.70 -5.71
N SER A 30 2.17 9.22 -5.45
CA SER A 30 1.71 8.95 -4.08
C SER A 30 2.61 7.93 -3.38
N LEU A 31 3.00 6.84 -4.05
CA LEU A 31 3.88 5.84 -3.47
C LEU A 31 5.29 6.38 -3.24
N LEU A 32 5.84 7.09 -4.22
CA LEU A 32 7.14 7.75 -4.06
C LEU A 32 7.11 8.78 -2.92
N SER A 33 6.00 9.48 -2.74
CA SER A 33 5.81 10.44 -1.64
C SER A 33 5.81 9.75 -0.28
N TRP A 34 5.22 8.55 -0.16
CA TRP A 34 5.29 7.74 1.06
C TRP A 34 6.72 7.31 1.38
N LEU A 35 7.47 6.82 0.38
CA LEU A 35 8.88 6.45 0.56
C LEU A 35 9.72 7.68 0.95
N ALA A 36 9.57 8.78 0.21
CA ALA A 36 10.27 10.03 0.48
C ALA A 36 9.93 10.58 1.86
N ALA A 37 8.65 10.53 2.28
CA ALA A 37 8.22 10.99 3.59
C ALA A 37 8.91 10.21 4.71
N PHE A 38 9.06 8.89 4.58
CA PHE A 38 9.76 8.09 5.58
C PHE A 38 11.26 8.45 5.66
N VAL A 39 11.94 8.54 4.51
CA VAL A 39 13.38 8.88 4.45
C VAL A 39 13.64 10.29 4.96
N LEU A 40 12.87 11.27 4.49
CA LEU A 40 13.01 12.66 4.89
C LEU A 40 12.64 12.85 6.36
N ALA A 41 11.57 12.20 6.85
CA ALA A 41 11.24 12.25 8.27
C ALA A 41 12.38 11.70 9.14
N GLN A 42 13.01 10.60 8.75
CA GLN A 42 14.16 10.07 9.50
C GLN A 42 15.35 11.05 9.55
N TRP A 43 15.62 11.77 8.46
CA TRP A 43 16.75 12.71 8.40
C TRP A 43 16.47 14.06 9.07
N PHE A 44 15.26 14.59 8.90
CA PHE A 44 14.91 15.94 9.36
C PHE A 44 14.16 15.96 10.69
N ALA A 45 13.68 14.82 11.21
CA ALA A 45 13.05 14.74 12.52
C ALA A 45 13.88 15.35 13.65
N PRO A 46 15.21 15.09 13.77
CA PRO A 46 16.01 15.70 14.85
C PRO A 46 16.06 17.23 14.76
N ALA A 47 16.19 17.75 13.53
CA ALA A 47 16.24 19.19 13.28
C ALA A 47 14.91 19.85 13.65
N VAL A 48 13.78 19.33 13.17
CA VAL A 48 12.45 19.85 13.51
C VAL A 48 12.15 19.67 14.99
N ALA A 49 12.56 18.55 15.59
CA ALA A 49 12.37 18.26 17.01
C ALA A 49 12.99 19.32 17.93
N HIS A 50 14.11 19.93 17.52
CA HIS A 50 14.77 20.98 18.29
C HIS A 50 13.97 22.30 18.39
N TRP A 51 13.09 22.54 17.41
CA TRP A 51 12.27 23.76 17.34
C TRP A 51 10.97 23.62 18.13
N LEU A 52 10.69 22.42 18.62
CA LEU A 52 9.47 22.13 19.37
C LEU A 52 9.62 22.58 20.81
N PRO A 53 8.61 23.29 21.37
CA PRO A 53 8.57 23.65 22.78
C PRO A 53 8.17 22.43 23.64
N ILE A 54 8.84 21.30 23.46
CA ILE A 54 8.65 20.06 24.23
C ILE A 54 9.88 19.88 25.12
N SER A 55 9.63 19.61 26.40
CA SER A 55 10.69 19.41 27.39
C SER A 55 11.70 18.35 26.95
N SER A 56 12.99 18.60 27.19
CA SER A 56 14.09 17.69 26.86
C SER A 56 14.01 16.35 27.60
N THR A 57 13.25 16.28 28.70
CA THR A 57 13.03 15.05 29.46
C THR A 57 12.22 14.00 28.69
N ASN A 58 11.50 14.39 27.63
CA ASN A 58 10.72 13.47 26.81
C ASN A 58 11.23 13.43 25.35
N GLU A 59 12.48 13.00 25.20
CA GLU A 59 13.20 12.98 23.93
C GLU A 59 12.50 12.11 22.86
N ALA A 60 11.95 10.96 23.25
CA ALA A 60 11.21 10.08 22.36
C ALA A 60 9.94 10.76 21.79
N LEU A 61 9.17 11.46 22.65
CA LEU A 61 7.99 12.21 22.20
C LEU A 61 8.39 13.38 21.29
N ARG A 62 9.46 14.10 21.63
CA ARG A 62 9.94 15.24 20.83
C ARG A 62 10.41 14.79 19.45
N TYR A 63 11.18 13.71 19.37
CA TYR A 63 11.58 13.10 18.10
C TYR A 63 10.36 12.61 17.31
N GLY A 64 9.46 11.87 17.95
CA GLY A 64 8.26 11.33 17.29
C GLY A 64 7.36 12.43 16.70
N MET A 65 7.22 13.55 17.40
CA MET A 65 6.47 14.70 16.92
C MET A 65 7.18 15.42 15.77
N GLY A 66 8.51 15.57 15.83
CA GLY A 66 9.32 16.09 14.72
C GLY A 66 9.24 15.21 13.47
N PHE A 67 9.33 13.89 13.65
CA PHE A 67 9.14 12.90 12.58
C PHE A 67 7.76 13.03 11.96
N LEU A 68 6.70 13.06 12.77
CA LEU A 68 5.33 13.19 12.28
C LEU A 68 5.14 14.47 11.46
N MET A 69 5.73 15.59 11.91
CA MET A 69 5.62 16.87 11.22
C MET A 69 6.28 16.84 9.83
N VAL A 70 7.52 16.34 9.75
CA VAL A 70 8.22 16.19 8.45
C VAL A 70 7.50 15.20 7.56
N PHE A 71 7.05 14.09 8.13
CA PHE A 71 6.34 13.04 7.40
C PHE A 71 5.07 13.60 6.73
N VAL A 72 4.20 14.23 7.52
CA VAL A 72 2.96 14.83 7.02
C VAL A 72 3.25 15.96 6.03
N GLY A 73 4.23 16.82 6.32
CA GLY A 73 4.62 17.90 5.40
C GLY A 73 5.10 17.37 4.05
N THR A 74 5.88 16.28 4.05
CA THR A 74 6.36 15.64 2.82
C THR A 74 5.21 15.00 2.03
N ILE A 75 4.32 14.26 2.70
CA ILE A 75 3.12 13.68 2.05
C ILE A 75 2.26 14.78 1.43
N PHE A 76 2.07 15.89 2.15
CA PHE A 76 1.28 17.02 1.67
C PHE A 76 1.93 17.64 0.41
N ALA A 77 3.23 17.90 0.43
CA ALA A 77 3.97 18.40 -0.72
C ALA A 77 3.90 17.43 -1.91
N GLY A 78 4.10 16.13 -1.66
CA GLY A 78 3.98 15.09 -2.68
C GLY A 78 2.57 14.99 -3.29
N SER A 79 1.53 15.17 -2.48
CA SER A 79 0.13 15.21 -2.94
C SER A 79 -0.15 16.41 -3.84
N LEU A 80 0.45 17.57 -3.53
CA LEU A 80 0.35 18.76 -4.38
C LEU A 80 1.05 18.53 -5.73
N ILE A 81 2.22 17.90 -5.72
CA ILE A 81 2.93 17.51 -6.96
C ILE A 81 2.06 16.55 -7.78
N ALA A 82 1.49 15.52 -7.15
CA ALA A 82 0.61 14.56 -7.82
C ALA A 82 -0.61 15.24 -8.46
N PHE A 83 -1.19 16.22 -7.76
CA PHE A 83 -2.31 17.02 -8.29
C PHE A 83 -1.91 17.83 -9.53
N VAL A 84 -0.76 18.50 -9.51
CA VAL A 84 -0.26 19.26 -10.66
C VAL A 84 0.03 18.33 -11.83
N VAL A 85 0.72 17.21 -11.60
CA VAL A 85 1.02 16.22 -12.66
C VAL A 85 -0.26 15.67 -13.27
N LYS A 86 -1.28 15.36 -12.46
CA LYS A 86 -2.58 14.92 -12.98
C LYS A 86 -3.21 15.95 -13.93
N LYS A 87 -3.09 17.24 -13.63
CA LYS A 87 -3.55 18.31 -14.54
C LYS A 87 -2.73 18.37 -15.82
N LEU A 88 -1.41 18.21 -15.74
CA LEU A 88 -0.54 18.18 -16.93
C LEU A 88 -0.87 17.01 -17.86
N VAL A 89 -1.06 15.81 -17.30
CA VAL A 89 -1.49 14.62 -18.06
C VAL A 89 -2.83 14.87 -18.75
N ALA A 90 -3.77 15.54 -18.08
CA ALA A 90 -5.04 15.93 -18.68
C ALA A 90 -4.87 16.96 -19.80
N ALA A 91 -4.00 17.96 -19.62
CA ALA A 91 -3.74 18.99 -20.62
C ALA A 91 -3.14 18.44 -21.92
N VAL A 92 -2.32 17.39 -21.84
CA VAL A 92 -1.72 16.71 -23.01
C VAL A 92 -2.65 15.66 -23.61
N GLY A 93 -3.85 15.44 -23.04
CA GLY A 93 -4.84 14.50 -23.55
C GLY A 93 -4.53 13.02 -23.24
N LEU A 94 -3.53 12.73 -22.41
CA LEU A 94 -3.12 11.36 -22.04
C LEU A 94 -3.96 10.76 -20.91
N SER A 95 -5.03 11.42 -20.48
CA SER A 95 -5.91 10.95 -19.41
C SER A 95 -6.46 9.53 -19.62
N PRO A 96 -6.93 9.11 -20.81
CA PRO A 96 -7.42 7.74 -20.99
C PRO A 96 -6.32 6.69 -20.75
N ALA A 97 -5.13 6.91 -21.30
CA ALA A 97 -3.98 6.02 -21.11
C ALA A 97 -3.56 5.95 -19.64
N ASP A 98 -3.46 7.10 -18.95
CA ASP A 98 -3.13 7.18 -17.53
C ASP A 98 -4.15 6.43 -16.65
N ARG A 99 -5.45 6.51 -16.99
CA ARG A 99 -6.50 5.77 -16.28
C ARG A 99 -6.46 4.27 -16.55
N MET A 100 -6.20 3.84 -17.79
CA MET A 100 -6.08 2.41 -18.12
C MET A 100 -4.88 1.77 -17.42
N LEU A 101 -3.73 2.45 -17.43
CA LEU A 101 -2.56 2.01 -16.68
C LEU A 101 -2.80 2.08 -15.17
N GLY A 102 -3.53 3.09 -14.70
CA GLY A 102 -3.97 3.17 -13.30
C GLY A 102 -4.85 2.00 -12.90
N ALA A 103 -5.76 1.55 -13.77
CA ALA A 103 -6.58 0.36 -13.54
C ALA A 103 -5.73 -0.92 -13.42
N ALA A 104 -4.76 -1.11 -14.33
CA ALA A 104 -3.83 -2.24 -14.29
C ALA A 104 -2.97 -2.23 -13.01
N PHE A 105 -2.45 -1.06 -12.64
CA PHE A 105 -1.73 -0.87 -11.38
C PHE A 105 -2.63 -1.13 -10.16
N GLY A 106 -3.88 -0.69 -10.20
CA GLY A 106 -4.90 -0.97 -9.19
C GLY A 106 -5.15 -2.47 -9.02
N VAL A 107 -5.22 -3.24 -10.11
CA VAL A 107 -5.31 -4.71 -10.03
C VAL A 107 -4.06 -5.30 -9.37
N ALA A 108 -2.86 -4.90 -9.79
CA ALA A 108 -1.61 -5.37 -9.20
C ALA A 108 -1.57 -5.09 -7.68
N ARG A 109 -1.94 -3.87 -7.25
CA ARG A 109 -2.07 -3.52 -5.82
C ARG A 109 -3.10 -4.39 -5.12
N GLY A 110 -4.25 -4.63 -5.74
CA GLY A 110 -5.30 -5.50 -5.21
C GLY A 110 -4.80 -6.93 -4.98
N VAL A 111 -4.03 -7.48 -5.93
CA VAL A 111 -3.37 -8.79 -5.79
C VAL A 111 -2.41 -8.78 -4.60
N VAL A 112 -1.55 -7.77 -4.45
CA VAL A 112 -0.64 -7.68 -3.29
C VAL A 112 -1.41 -7.66 -1.96
N VAL A 113 -2.50 -6.90 -1.88
CA VAL A 113 -3.37 -6.86 -0.68
C VAL A 113 -3.98 -8.23 -0.39
N LEU A 114 -4.45 -8.95 -1.42
CA LEU A 114 -5.03 -10.28 -1.25
C LEU A 114 -3.98 -11.32 -0.85
N LEU A 115 -2.76 -11.25 -1.38
CA LEU A 115 -1.67 -12.12 -0.95
C LEU A 115 -1.31 -11.87 0.52
N ALA A 116 -1.23 -10.61 0.94
CA ALA A 116 -1.03 -10.27 2.35
C ALA A 116 -2.17 -10.80 3.24
N LEU A 117 -3.42 -10.66 2.80
CA LEU A 117 -4.58 -11.23 3.49
C LEU A 117 -4.48 -12.76 3.61
N THR A 118 -4.09 -13.45 2.54
CA THR A 118 -3.90 -14.90 2.56
C THR A 118 -2.83 -15.33 3.55
N VAL A 119 -1.71 -14.60 3.66
CA VAL A 119 -0.69 -14.84 4.69
C VAL A 119 -1.30 -14.68 6.09
N VAL A 120 -2.00 -13.57 6.35
CA VAL A 120 -2.64 -13.33 7.65
C VAL A 120 -3.65 -14.43 8.00
N VAL A 121 -4.48 -14.86 7.05
CA VAL A 121 -5.44 -15.96 7.28
C VAL A 121 -4.71 -17.28 7.54
N GLY A 122 -3.61 -17.57 6.83
CA GLY A 122 -2.75 -18.73 7.05
C GLY A 122 -2.15 -18.81 8.47
N MET A 123 -1.97 -17.65 9.12
CA MET A 123 -1.50 -17.55 10.51
C MET A 123 -2.62 -17.76 11.55
N THR A 124 -3.88 -17.93 11.12
CA THR A 124 -5.05 -18.08 12.02
C THR A 124 -5.79 -19.40 11.79
N PRO A 125 -6.66 -19.84 12.73
CA PRO A 125 -7.53 -21.01 12.53
C PRO A 125 -8.51 -20.88 11.37
N LEU A 126 -8.71 -19.66 10.83
CA LEU A 126 -9.61 -19.39 9.71
C LEU A 126 -9.19 -20.12 8.42
N LYS A 127 -7.92 -20.50 8.28
CA LYS A 127 -7.44 -21.26 7.12
C LYS A 127 -8.18 -22.58 6.90
N SER A 128 -8.71 -23.20 7.96
CA SER A 128 -9.42 -24.48 7.90
C SER A 128 -10.93 -24.32 7.70
N ALA A 129 -11.43 -23.09 7.64
CA ALA A 129 -12.85 -22.83 7.53
C ALA A 129 -13.37 -23.19 6.12
N PRO A 130 -14.61 -23.74 6.00
CA PRO A 130 -15.15 -24.16 4.69
C PRO A 130 -15.19 -23.02 3.67
N TRP A 131 -15.57 -21.82 4.10
CA TRP A 131 -15.65 -20.63 3.24
C TRP A 131 -14.29 -20.17 2.67
N TRP A 132 -13.18 -20.62 3.27
CA TRP A 132 -11.82 -20.34 2.80
C TRP A 132 -11.28 -21.48 1.94
N GLN A 133 -11.45 -22.73 2.38
CA GLN A 133 -10.97 -23.92 1.65
C GLN A 133 -11.69 -24.12 0.31
N GLU A 134 -12.97 -23.78 0.22
CA GLU A 134 -13.77 -23.88 -1.01
C GLU A 134 -13.51 -22.72 -1.98
N SER A 135 -12.72 -21.70 -1.60
CA SER A 135 -12.48 -20.52 -2.42
C SER A 135 -11.38 -20.76 -3.45
N VAL A 136 -11.72 -20.58 -4.71
CA VAL A 136 -10.77 -20.61 -5.83
C VAL A 136 -9.75 -19.47 -5.68
N GLY A 137 -10.22 -18.28 -5.27
CA GLY A 137 -9.35 -17.12 -5.04
C GLY A 137 -8.30 -17.38 -3.97
N ALA A 138 -8.70 -17.96 -2.83
CA ALA A 138 -7.79 -18.31 -1.74
C ALA A 138 -6.78 -19.37 -2.16
N GLN A 139 -7.21 -20.41 -2.90
CA GLN A 139 -6.33 -21.46 -3.42
C GLN A 139 -5.30 -20.90 -4.41
N MET A 140 -5.73 -20.08 -5.38
CA MET A 140 -4.82 -19.42 -6.33
C MET A 140 -3.80 -18.52 -5.62
N ALA A 141 -4.23 -17.72 -4.65
CA ALA A 141 -3.32 -16.91 -3.85
C ALA A 141 -2.30 -17.78 -3.08
N GLY A 142 -2.73 -18.92 -2.54
CA GLY A 142 -1.84 -19.91 -1.92
C GLY A 142 -0.77 -20.44 -2.88
N VAL A 143 -1.14 -20.76 -4.13
CA VAL A 143 -0.17 -21.20 -5.16
C VAL A 143 0.86 -20.12 -5.47
N VAL A 144 0.41 -18.87 -5.64
CA VAL A 144 1.31 -17.73 -5.90
C VAL A 144 2.26 -17.52 -4.72
N LEU A 145 1.76 -17.59 -3.48
CA LEU A 145 2.59 -17.48 -2.29
C LEU A 145 3.61 -18.61 -2.18
N HIS A 146 3.23 -19.84 -2.56
CA HIS A 146 4.17 -20.97 -2.59
C HIS A 146 5.31 -20.70 -3.58
N GLY A 147 5.00 -20.19 -4.77
CA GLY A 147 6.02 -19.77 -5.74
C GLY A 147 6.91 -18.61 -5.25
N LEU A 148 6.41 -17.77 -4.34
CA LEU A 148 7.14 -16.66 -3.74
C LEU A 148 7.93 -17.05 -2.47
N LYS A 149 7.80 -18.28 -1.95
CA LYS A 149 8.59 -18.78 -0.79
C LYS A 149 10.10 -18.52 -0.88
N PRO A 150 10.78 -18.59 -2.06
CA PRO A 150 12.22 -18.31 -2.14
C PRO A 150 12.60 -16.86 -1.82
N VAL A 151 11.65 -15.93 -1.96
CA VAL A 151 11.84 -14.48 -1.76
C VAL A 151 11.36 -14.05 -0.37
N LEU A 152 10.53 -14.86 0.29
CA LEU A 152 9.94 -14.54 1.58
C LEU A 152 10.94 -14.83 2.73
N PRO A 153 11.05 -13.95 3.74
CA PRO A 153 11.85 -14.22 4.94
C PRO A 153 11.41 -15.54 5.60
N GLN A 154 12.37 -16.32 6.10
CA GLN A 154 12.13 -17.70 6.58
C GLN A 154 11.04 -17.80 7.66
N ASP A 155 10.85 -16.75 8.45
CA ASP A 155 9.82 -16.67 9.49
C ASP A 155 8.38 -16.78 8.95
N PHE A 156 8.13 -16.32 7.72
CA PHE A 156 6.81 -16.41 7.09
C PHE A 156 6.59 -17.76 6.37
N GLY A 157 7.67 -18.49 6.08
CA GLY A 157 7.61 -19.77 5.38
C GLY A 157 6.83 -20.86 6.13
N GLN A 158 6.79 -20.79 7.47
CA GLN A 158 6.09 -21.76 8.33
C GLN A 158 4.57 -21.64 8.27
N TYR A 159 4.02 -20.52 7.81
CA TYR A 159 2.58 -20.23 7.80
C TYR A 159 1.92 -20.33 6.43
N ILE A 160 2.72 -20.60 5.39
CA ILE A 160 2.24 -20.76 4.02
C ILE A 160 1.92 -22.25 3.81
N PRO A 161 0.73 -22.60 3.28
CA PRO A 161 0.39 -23.98 2.97
C PRO A 161 1.33 -24.66 1.96
#